data_AF-A0A4Y2EPQ9-F1
#
_entry.id   AF-A0A4Y2EPQ9-F1
#
_cell.length_a   1.000
_cell.length_b   1.000
_cell.length_c   1.000
_cell.angle_alpha   90.00
_cell.angle_beta   90.00
_cell.angle_gamma   90.00
#
_symmetry.space_group_name_H-M   'P 1'
#
loop_
_entity.id
_entity.type
_entity.pdbx_description
1 polymer ?
#
loop_
_entity_poly.entity_id
_entity_poly.type
_entity_poly.pdbx_seq_one_letter_code
_entity_poly.pdbx_strand_id
1 'polypeptide(L)'
;MILEKINYQEYRWMVRGDFKMLSMLLGKHAGYTKYPCFLCLWDSRARDLHWTKTDWSLRGALTPVINTTLVPPEKVLLPPLHIKLGLIK
;
A
#
# COMPACT_ATOMS: atom_id res chain seq x y z
N MET A 1 8.74 -1.90 19.61
CA MET A 1 7.97 -2.60 18.55
C MET A 1 8.93 -3.26 17.54
N ILE A 2 8.61 -4.41 16.91
CA ILE A 2 9.57 -5.10 16.00
C ILE A 2 10.08 -4.21 14.86
N LEU A 3 9.26 -3.27 14.38
CA LEU A 3 9.61 -2.33 13.32
C LEU A 3 10.69 -1.31 13.74
N GLU A 4 10.83 -0.99 15.02
CA GLU A 4 11.91 -0.09 15.51
C GLU A 4 13.29 -0.73 15.34
N LYS A 5 13.37 -2.07 15.34
CA LYS A 5 14.62 -2.82 15.15
C LYS A 5 15.14 -2.77 13.71
N ILE A 6 14.32 -2.32 12.76
CA ILE A 6 14.74 -2.15 11.35
C ILE A 6 15.69 -0.95 11.20
N ASN A 7 15.67 0.00 12.15
CA ASN A 7 16.45 1.25 12.11
C ASN A 7 16.45 1.95 10.75
N TYR A 8 15.26 2.13 10.17
CA TYR A 8 15.12 2.62 8.80
C TYR A 8 15.81 3.97 8.55
N GLN A 9 15.88 4.83 9.56
CA GLN A 9 16.51 6.16 9.47
C GLN A 9 18.02 6.08 9.15
N GLU A 10 18.69 5.03 9.60
CA GLU A 10 20.10 4.75 9.31
C GLU A 10 20.27 4.24 7.88
N TYR A 11 19.52 3.20 7.51
CA TYR A 11 19.77 2.45 6.27
C TYR A 11 19.08 3.01 5.01
N ARG A 12 17.90 3.62 5.17
CA ARG A 12 17.14 4.29 4.09
C ARG A 12 16.92 3.44 2.84
N TRP A 13 16.78 2.12 3.01
CA TRP A 13 16.62 1.17 1.92
C TRP A 13 15.33 1.38 1.14
N MET A 14 15.32 0.94 -0.12
CA MET A 14 14.06 0.78 -0.86
C MET A 14 13.34 -0.45 -0.31
N VAL A 15 12.06 -0.31 0.03
CA VAL A 15 11.26 -1.39 0.61
C VAL A 15 10.25 -1.90 -0.39
N ARG A 16 10.20 -3.22 -0.58
CA ARG A 16 9.19 -3.89 -1.38
C ARG A 16 8.42 -4.86 -0.50
N GLY A 17 7.09 -4.89 -0.63
CA GLY A 17 6.23 -5.77 0.13
C GLY A 17 4.81 -5.80 -0.44
N ASP A 18 3.96 -6.68 0.09
CA ASP A 18 2.54 -6.67 -0.23
C ASP A 18 1.82 -5.44 0.36
N PHE A 19 0.59 -5.18 -0.07
CA PHE A 19 -0.18 -4.03 0.40
C PHE A 19 -0.41 -4.01 1.93
N LYS A 20 -0.47 -5.18 2.58
CA LYS A 20 -0.71 -5.26 4.02
C LYS A 20 0.52 -4.77 4.78
N MET A 21 1.69 -5.26 4.40
CA MET A 21 2.97 -4.86 4.98
C MET A 21 3.26 -3.37 4.70
N LEU A 22 3.05 -2.94 3.46
CA LEU A 22 3.24 -1.53 3.09
C LEU A 22 2.27 -0.60 3.81
N SER A 23 1.03 -1.03 4.07
CA SER A 23 0.09 -0.25 4.88
C SER A 23 0.61 -0.03 6.30
N MET A 24 1.22 -1.04 6.92
CA MET A 24 1.81 -0.91 8.25
C MET A 24 2.99 0.06 8.25
N LEU A 25 3.89 -0.03 7.27
CA LEU A 25 5.05 0.86 7.16
C LEU A 25 4.67 2.32 6.89
N LEU A 26 3.62 2.52 6.09
CA LEU A 26 3.10 3.84 5.74
C LEU A 26 2.22 4.45 6.83
N GLY A 27 1.96 3.74 7.94
CA GLY A 27 1.12 4.23 9.02
C GLY A 27 -0.38 4.18 8.71
N LYS A 28 -0.79 3.42 7.69
CA LYS A 28 -2.20 3.18 7.36
C LYS A 28 -2.79 2.07 8.23
N HIS A 29 -4.11 2.05 8.34
CA HIS A 29 -4.83 0.96 8.98
C HIS A 29 -4.46 -0.38 8.33
N ALA A 30 -4.08 -1.37 9.12
CA ALA A 30 -3.88 -2.74 8.63
C ALA A 30 -5.23 -3.45 8.51
N GLY A 31 -5.45 -4.22 7.44
CA GLY A 31 -6.69 -5.01 7.25
C GLY A 31 -7.46 -4.65 5.97
N TYR A 32 -8.78 -4.86 5.98
CA TYR A 32 -9.66 -4.66 4.82
C TYR A 32 -9.96 -3.17 4.58
N THR A 33 -8.92 -2.41 4.24
CA THR A 33 -9.03 -0.98 3.96
C THR A 33 -9.67 -0.75 2.59
N LYS A 34 -10.52 0.29 2.49
CA LYS A 34 -11.16 0.66 1.22
C LYS A 34 -10.11 0.96 0.14
N TYR A 35 -9.06 1.71 0.50
CA TYR A 35 -8.02 2.09 -0.43
C TYR A 35 -6.61 1.66 0.03
N PRO A 36 -6.25 0.38 -0.17
CA PRO A 36 -4.98 -0.15 0.30
C PRO A 36 -3.80 0.37 -0.53
N CYS A 37 -4.02 0.73 -1.80
CA CYS A 37 -2.96 1.25 -2.66
C CYS A 37 -2.49 2.64 -2.21
N PHE A 38 -1.18 2.86 -2.21
CA PHE A 38 -0.56 4.15 -1.88
C PHE A 38 -0.33 5.03 -3.12
N LEU A 39 -0.41 4.48 -4.34
CA LEU A 39 -0.27 5.24 -5.59
C LEU A 39 -1.61 5.70 -6.18
N CYS A 40 -2.68 4.93 -5.99
CA CYS A 40 -3.99 5.23 -6.56
C CYS A 40 -5.14 4.99 -5.57
N LEU A 41 -6.32 5.46 -5.96
CA LEU A 41 -7.59 5.29 -5.24
C LEU A 41 -8.28 3.97 -5.61
N TRP A 42 -7.52 2.88 -5.80
CA TRP A 42 -8.10 1.56 -6.05
C TRP A 42 -8.96 1.12 -4.87
N ASP A 43 -10.26 0.91 -5.13
CA ASP A 43 -11.23 0.51 -4.13
C ASP A 43 -11.27 -1.02 -4.03
N SER A 44 -10.67 -1.57 -2.97
CA SER A 44 -10.67 -3.02 -2.71
C SER A 44 -12.07 -3.59 -2.43
N ARG A 45 -13.05 -2.73 -2.14
CA ARG A 45 -14.43 -3.10 -1.79
C ARG A 45 -15.38 -3.04 -2.99
N ALA A 46 -15.01 -2.36 -4.07
CA ALA A 46 -15.81 -2.21 -5.29
C ALA A 46 -15.72 -3.46 -6.20
N ARG A 47 -16.23 -4.59 -5.71
CA ARG A 47 -16.15 -5.91 -6.38
C ARG A 47 -16.79 -5.91 -7.78
N ASP A 48 -17.81 -5.09 -7.97
CA ASP A 48 -18.51 -4.85 -9.24
C ASP A 48 -17.61 -4.18 -10.29
N LEU A 49 -16.64 -3.36 -9.86
CA LEU A 49 -15.74 -2.61 -10.72
C LEU A 49 -14.37 -3.27 -10.93
N HIS A 50 -14.03 -4.32 -10.17
CA HIS A 50 -12.69 -4.95 -10.19
C HIS A 50 -12.26 -5.44 -11.58
N TRP A 51 -13.22 -5.85 -12.40
CA TRP A 51 -12.96 -6.42 -13.73
C TRP A 51 -13.18 -5.47 -14.89
N THR A 52 -13.87 -4.36 -14.64
CA THR A 52 -14.27 -3.40 -15.68
C THR A 52 -13.46 -2.11 -15.61
N LYS A 53 -12.98 -1.75 -14.42
CA LYS A 53 -12.23 -0.52 -14.18
C LYS A 53 -10.74 -0.80 -14.01
N THR A 54 -9.98 -0.50 -15.05
CA THR A 54 -8.52 -0.56 -15.07
C THR A 54 -7.88 0.70 -14.49
N ASP A 55 -8.47 1.85 -14.76
CA ASP A 55 -7.90 3.15 -14.42
C ASP A 55 -8.52 3.73 -13.15
N TRP A 56 -7.68 3.84 -12.12
CA TRP A 56 -8.04 4.43 -10.83
C TRP A 56 -7.27 5.72 -10.64
N SER A 57 -7.96 6.77 -10.18
CA SER A 57 -7.36 8.09 -9.97
C SER A 57 -6.12 8.01 -9.09
N LEU A 58 -5.11 8.79 -9.45
CA LEU A 58 -3.90 8.91 -8.65
C LEU A 58 -4.22 9.43 -7.25
N ARG A 59 -3.46 8.94 -6.28
CA ARG A 59 -3.58 9.37 -4.89
C ARG A 59 -2.69 10.61 -4.67
N GLY A 60 -3.31 11.73 -4.30
CA GLY A 60 -2.58 12.94 -3.91
C GLY A 60 -2.02 12.90 -2.48
N ALA A 61 -2.74 12.26 -1.54
CA ALA A 61 -2.32 12.15 -0.15
C ALA A 61 -2.68 10.79 0.48
N LEU A 62 -1.88 10.33 1.44
CA LEU A 62 -2.07 9.05 2.16
C LEU A 62 -3.06 9.15 3.31
N THR A 63 -4.12 9.95 3.18
CA THR A 63 -5.10 10.14 4.26
C THR A 63 -6.18 9.03 4.28
N PRO A 64 -6.63 8.59 5.47
CA PRO A 64 -6.07 8.89 6.80
C PRO A 64 -4.82 8.06 7.11
N VAL A 65 -3.78 8.73 7.64
CA VAL A 65 -2.63 8.10 8.29
C VAL A 65 -2.97 8.02 9.78
N ILE A 66 -2.97 6.82 10.35
CA ILE A 66 -3.38 6.58 11.75
C ILE A 66 -2.16 6.55 12.67
N ASN A 67 -1.04 6.04 12.17
CA ASN A 67 0.21 5.90 12.91
C ASN A 67 1.35 6.65 12.23
N THR A 68 2.42 6.94 12.96
CA THR A 68 3.64 7.51 12.38
C THR A 68 4.21 6.63 11.28
N THR A 69 4.44 7.21 10.11
CA THR A 69 5.04 6.55 8.95
C THR A 69 6.51 6.22 9.21
N LEU A 70 6.90 4.96 9.04
CA LEU A 70 8.30 4.51 9.21
C LEU A 70 9.14 4.74 7.95
N VAL A 71 8.53 4.57 6.79
CA VAL A 71 9.18 4.63 5.47
C VAL A 71 8.45 5.66 4.61
N PRO A 72 9.14 6.64 4.01
CA PRO A 72 8.50 7.61 3.15
C PRO A 72 7.97 6.93 1.87
N PRO A 73 6.84 7.36 1.29
CA PRO A 73 6.19 6.67 0.18
C PRO A 73 7.08 6.51 -1.06
N GLU A 74 8.00 7.44 -1.27
CA GLU A 74 8.94 7.48 -2.40
C GLU A 74 9.99 6.36 -2.30
N LYS A 75 10.17 5.78 -1.11
CA LYS A 75 11.08 4.66 -0.86
C LYS A 75 10.38 3.30 -0.88
N VAL A 76 9.09 3.27 -1.22
CA VAL A 76 8.33 2.05 -1.37
C VAL A 76 8.24 1.65 -2.83
N LEU A 77 8.73 0.45 -3.14
CA LEU A 77 8.55 -0.19 -4.43
C LEU A 77 7.34 -1.12 -4.35
N LEU A 78 6.41 -0.96 -5.27
CA LEU A 78 5.45 -2.03 -5.51
C LEU A 78 6.21 -3.25 -6.06
N PRO A 79 5.89 -4.46 -5.59
CA PRO A 79 6.29 -5.65 -6.33
C PRO A 79 5.69 -5.54 -7.73
N PRO A 80 6.38 -6.04 -8.78
CA PRO A 80 5.75 -6.21 -10.08
C PRO A 80 4.44 -6.95 -9.84
N LEU A 81 3.32 -6.32 -10.21
CA LEU A 81 1.98 -6.86 -10.00
C LEU A 81 1.80 -8.13 -10.84
N HIS A 82 2.37 -9.24 -10.40
CA HIS A 82 1.80 -10.56 -10.63
C HIS A 82 0.71 -10.87 -9.58
N ILE A 83 0.24 -9.84 -8.85
CA ILE A 83 -1.15 -9.82 -8.40
C ILE A 83 -1.99 -9.71 -9.67
N LYS A 84 -2.30 -10.87 -10.25
CA LYS A 84 -3.64 -11.08 -10.79
C LYS A 84 -4.58 -10.59 -9.69
N LEU A 85 -5.21 -9.42 -9.84
CA LEU A 85 -6.15 -8.81 -8.88
C LEU A 85 -7.44 -9.65 -8.72
N GLY A 86 -7.31 -10.97 -8.59
CA GLY A 86 -8.37 -11.98 -8.69
C GLY A 86 -8.54 -12.60 -10.08
N LEU A 87 -7.53 -12.61 -10.98
CA LEU A 87 -7.65 -13.36 -12.27
C LEU A 87 -7.54 -14.88 -12.01
N ILE A 88 -8.36 -15.39 -11.10
CA ILE A 88 -8.75 -16.79 -11.06
C ILE A 88 -10.11 -16.79 -11.76
N LYS A 89 -10.13 -17.41 -12.93
CA LYS A 89 -11.36 -17.78 -13.62
C LYS A 89 -12.07 -18.86 -12.81
#